data_AF-A0A0G1QRV0-F1
#
_entry.id   AF-A0A0G1QRV0-F1
#
_cell.length_a   1.000
_cell.length_b   1.000
_cell.length_c   1.000
_cell.angle_alpha   90.00
_cell.angle_beta   90.00
_cell.angle_gamma   90.00
#
_symmetry.space_group_name_H-M   'P 1'
#
loop_
_entity.id
_entity.type
_entity.pdbx_description
1 polymer ?
#
loop_
_entity_poly.entity_id
_entity_poly.type
_entity_poly.pdbx_seq_one_letter_code
_entity_poly.pdbx_strand_id
1 'polypeptide(L)'
;MARKYITTSIAYTNASPHIGFALELVQADAIARFWRAQGHDVRFGTGTDEHGTNIYRAAQARGIPTQDFVDEIAGKVKDLADKLNISYNQFVRTSDRVHHWPAAEKLWRAMVAS
;
A
#
# COMPACT_ATOMS: atom_id res chain seq x y z
N MET A 1 2.59 -5.67 -27.53
CA MET A 1 2.66 -5.02 -26.20
C MET A 1 1.27 -4.95 -25.60
N ALA A 2 1.15 -5.12 -24.29
CA ALA A 2 -0.14 -5.06 -23.57
C ALA A 2 0.03 -4.24 -22.29
N ARG A 3 -1.06 -3.62 -21.82
CA ARG A 3 -1.10 -2.97 -20.51
C ARG A 3 -1.31 -4.02 -19.43
N LYS A 4 -0.45 -4.01 -18.41
CA LYS A 4 -0.51 -4.91 -17.26
C LYS A 4 -0.65 -4.08 -15.99
N TYR A 5 -1.55 -4.50 -15.11
CA TYR A 5 -1.69 -3.92 -13.79
C TYR A 5 -1.53 -5.03 -12.75
N ILE A 6 -0.62 -4.82 -11.80
CA ILE A 6 -0.38 -5.72 -10.68
C ILE A 6 -0.38 -4.92 -9.38
N THR A 7 -0.90 -5.53 -8.33
CA THR A 7 -0.91 -4.99 -6.99
C THR A 7 -0.49 -6.05 -6.00
N THR A 8 0.14 -5.65 -4.90
CA THR A 8 0.14 -6.48 -3.69
C THR A 8 -1.11 -6.17 -2.85
N SER A 9 -1.36 -6.99 -1.85
CA SER A 9 -2.08 -6.55 -0.66
C SER A 9 -1.41 -5.28 -0.09
N ILE A 10 -2.22 -4.41 0.52
CA ILE A 10 -1.69 -3.27 1.27
C ILE A 10 -1.42 -3.70 2.71
N ALA A 11 -0.27 -3.32 3.25
CA ALA A 11 0.17 -3.76 4.56
C ALA A 11 -0.68 -3.14 5.67
N TYR A 12 -1.28 -3.97 6.53
CA TYR A 12 -2.05 -3.49 7.67
C TYR A 12 -1.13 -2.87 8.73
N THR A 13 -1.32 -1.60 9.07
CA THR A 13 -0.34 -0.80 9.83
C THR A 13 -0.47 -0.92 11.35
N ASN A 14 -0.99 -2.01 11.89
CA ASN A 14 -1.09 -2.21 13.34
C ASN A 14 0.23 -2.62 14.00
N ALA A 15 1.24 -3.03 13.23
CA ALA A 15 2.56 -3.44 13.71
C ALA A 15 3.64 -3.21 12.64
N SER A 16 4.92 -3.34 13.03
CA SER A 16 6.04 -3.22 12.08
C SER A 16 6.07 -4.39 11.08
N PRO A 17 6.55 -4.16 9.83
CA PRO A 17 6.59 -5.21 8.82
C PRO A 17 7.61 -6.31 9.17
N HIS A 18 7.26 -7.56 8.84
CA HIS A 18 8.10 -8.75 8.93
C HIS A 18 8.33 -9.40 7.55
N ILE A 19 9.07 -10.51 7.51
CA ILE A 19 9.46 -11.23 6.28
C ILE A 19 8.29 -11.67 5.39
N GLY A 20 7.09 -11.79 5.96
CA GLY A 20 5.88 -12.14 5.20
C GLY A 20 5.50 -11.05 4.18
N PHE A 21 5.64 -9.78 4.57
CA PHE A 21 5.43 -8.66 3.64
C PHE A 21 6.50 -8.64 2.54
N ALA A 22 7.75 -8.93 2.91
CA ALA A 22 8.85 -9.00 1.94
C ALA A 22 8.61 -10.08 0.88
N LEU A 23 8.06 -11.23 1.26
CA LEU A 23 7.75 -12.32 0.34
C LEU A 23 6.81 -11.87 -0.78
N GLU A 24 5.67 -11.26 -0.43
CA GLU A 24 4.68 -10.82 -1.41
C GLU A 24 5.23 -9.71 -2.30
N LEU A 25 5.93 -8.73 -1.71
CA LEU A 25 6.58 -7.64 -2.45
C LEU A 25 7.53 -8.17 -3.52
N VAL A 26 8.42 -9.10 -3.16
CA VAL A 26 9.40 -9.69 -4.08
C VAL A 26 8.73 -10.54 -5.16
N GLN A 27 7.69 -11.30 -4.82
CA GLN A 27 6.96 -12.10 -5.79
C GLN A 27 6.26 -11.22 -6.85
N ALA A 28 5.55 -10.18 -6.42
CA ALA A 28 4.90 -9.24 -7.33
C ALA A 28 5.95 -8.49 -8.18
N ASP A 29 7.07 -8.12 -7.58
CA ASP A 29 8.17 -7.44 -8.28
C ASP A 29 8.82 -8.31 -9.37
N ALA A 30 9.04 -9.59 -9.09
CA ALA A 30 9.57 -10.53 -10.08
C ALA A 30 8.65 -10.63 -11.31
N ILE A 31 7.33 -10.70 -11.10
CA ILE A 31 6.33 -10.70 -12.18
C ILE A 31 6.33 -9.37 -12.94
N ALA A 32 6.35 -8.25 -12.23
CA ALA A 32 6.35 -6.92 -12.84
C ALA A 32 7.60 -6.71 -13.71
N ARG A 33 8.78 -7.09 -13.21
CA ARG A 33 10.04 -7.02 -13.97
C ARG A 33 10.03 -7.95 -15.17
N PHE A 34 9.50 -9.16 -15.03
CA PHE A 34 9.35 -10.10 -16.15
C PHE A 34 8.48 -9.51 -17.27
N TRP A 35 7.32 -8.94 -16.94
CA TRP A 35 6.47 -8.29 -17.94
C TRP A 35 7.13 -7.07 -18.58
N ARG A 36 7.87 -6.26 -17.82
CA ARG A 36 8.63 -5.13 -18.37
C ARG A 36 9.73 -5.61 -19.33
N ALA A 37 10.43 -6.69 -19.00
CA ALA A 37 11.45 -7.30 -19.87
C ALA A 37 10.85 -7.84 -21.19
N GLN A 38 9.59 -8.24 -21.18
CA GLN A 38 8.82 -8.59 -22.38
C GLN A 38 8.27 -7.38 -23.16
N GLY A 39 8.57 -6.16 -22.72
CA GLY A 39 8.10 -4.92 -23.35
C GLY A 39 6.64 -4.55 -23.02
N HIS A 40 6.03 -5.11 -21.97
CA HIS A 40 4.71 -4.64 -21.54
C HIS A 40 4.76 -3.28 -20.86
N ASP A 41 3.67 -2.52 -20.98
CA ASP A 41 3.42 -1.32 -20.16
C ASP A 41 2.86 -1.79 -18.82
N VAL A 42 3.67 -1.70 -17.76
CA VAL A 42 3.37 -2.28 -16.44
C VAL A 42 3.17 -1.18 -15.42
N ARG A 43 1.98 -1.16 -14.81
CA ARG A 43 1.70 -0.44 -13.58
C ARG A 43 1.75 -1.42 -12.40
N PHE A 44 2.53 -1.10 -11.38
CA PHE A 44 2.66 -1.88 -10.16
C PHE A 44 2.33 -1.00 -8.95
N GLY A 45 1.26 -1.35 -8.21
CA GLY A 45 0.86 -0.68 -6.98
C GLY A 45 1.14 -1.50 -5.72
N THR A 46 1.59 -0.85 -4.66
CA THR A 46 1.67 -1.42 -3.31
C THR A 46 1.32 -0.34 -2.29
N GLY A 47 1.35 -0.62 -0.99
CA GLY A 47 0.99 0.39 -0.01
C GLY A 47 0.60 -0.12 1.36
N THR A 48 -0.15 0.70 2.08
CA THR A 48 -0.55 0.48 3.48
C THR A 48 -2.03 0.73 3.69
N ASP A 49 -2.62 -0.12 4.54
CA ASP A 49 -3.94 0.09 5.12
C ASP A 49 -3.82 0.69 6.52
N GLU A 50 -4.45 1.84 6.71
CA GLU A 50 -4.23 2.75 7.83
C GLU A 50 -5.49 3.02 8.64
N HIS A 51 -6.59 2.30 8.35
CA HIS A 51 -7.85 2.44 9.07
C HIS A 51 -8.20 1.18 9.86
N GLY A 52 -8.83 1.37 11.03
CA GLY A 52 -9.44 0.29 11.79
C GLY A 52 -9.14 0.31 13.29
N THR A 53 -9.99 -0.39 14.04
CA THR A 53 -9.98 -0.38 15.52
C THR A 53 -8.67 -0.92 16.11
N ASN A 54 -8.05 -1.91 15.46
CA ASN A 54 -6.79 -2.48 15.94
C ASN A 54 -5.62 -1.50 15.82
N ILE A 55 -5.60 -0.69 14.76
CA ILE A 55 -4.62 0.39 14.57
C ILE A 55 -4.82 1.46 15.65
N TYR A 56 -6.06 1.90 15.88
CA TYR A 56 -6.38 2.85 16.95
C TYR A 56 -5.92 2.34 18.32
N ARG A 57 -6.22 1.08 18.66
CA ARG A 57 -5.78 0.47 19.93
C ARG A 57 -4.26 0.40 20.05
N ALA A 58 -3.55 0.09 18.97
CA ALA A 58 -2.09 0.05 18.96
C ALA A 58 -1.47 1.45 19.17
N ALA A 59 -2.05 2.49 18.55
CA ALA A 59 -1.64 3.87 18.77
C ALA A 59 -1.88 4.32 20.22
N GLN A 60 -3.05 4.00 20.78
CA GLN A 60 -3.39 4.27 22.18
C GLN A 60 -2.44 3.56 23.17
N ALA A 61 -2.11 2.29 22.92
CA ALA A 61 -1.16 1.54 23.74
C ALA A 61 0.26 2.16 23.75
N ARG A 62 0.60 2.92 22.70
CA ARG A 62 1.84 3.68 22.59
C ARG A 62 1.73 5.14 23.08
N GLY A 63 0.53 5.60 23.42
CA GLY A 63 0.29 6.98 23.86
C GLY A 63 0.51 8.05 22.79
N ILE A 64 0.35 7.71 21.51
CA ILE A 64 0.55 8.65 20.39
C ILE A 64 -0.70 8.81 19.52
N PRO A 65 -0.84 9.93 18.77
CA PRO A 65 -1.91 10.07 17.79
C PRO A 65 -1.91 8.96 16.74
N THR A 66 -3.11 8.54 16.29
CA THR A 66 -3.26 7.48 15.30
C THR A 66 -2.56 7.82 13.99
N GLN A 67 -2.60 9.09 13.56
CA GLN A 67 -1.95 9.52 12.32
C GLN A 67 -0.42 9.35 12.42
N ASP A 68 0.20 9.81 13.51
CA ASP A 68 1.63 9.66 13.75
C ASP A 68 2.04 8.18 13.79
N PHE A 69 1.20 7.33 14.39
CA PHE A 69 1.43 5.89 14.42
C PHE A 69 1.43 5.27 13.01
N VAL A 70 0.43 5.56 12.18
CA VAL A 70 0.37 5.01 10.81
C VAL A 70 1.43 5.62 9.91
N ASP A 71 1.81 6.89 10.11
CA ASP A 71 2.92 7.54 9.39
C ASP A 71 4.25 6.81 9.65
N GLU A 72 4.53 6.45 10.91
CA GLU A 72 5.72 5.70 11.28
C GLU A 72 5.72 4.30 10.65
N ILE A 73 4.63 3.54 10.81
CA ILE A 73 4.57 2.17 10.30
C ILE A 73 4.59 2.16 8.77
N ALA A 74 3.91 3.08 8.10
CA ALA A 74 3.97 3.22 6.65
C ALA A 74 5.36 3.57 6.16
N GLY A 75 6.08 4.44 6.87
CA GLY A 75 7.49 4.72 6.63
C GLY A 75 8.36 3.46 6.66
N LYS A 76 8.14 2.58 7.65
CA LYS A 76 8.85 1.28 7.77
C LYS A 76 8.52 0.32 6.62
N VAL A 77 7.26 0.25 6.20
CA VAL A 77 6.85 -0.59 5.04
C VAL A 77 7.49 -0.06 3.75
N LYS A 78 7.49 1.26 3.56
CA LYS A 78 8.13 1.88 2.40
C LYS A 78 9.65 1.65 2.41
N ASP A 79 10.31 1.83 3.56
CA ASP A 79 11.74 1.57 3.72
C ASP A 79 12.10 0.11 3.41
N LEU A 80 11.27 -0.85 3.84
CA LEU A 80 11.43 -2.27 3.47
C LEU A 80 11.36 -2.45 1.94
N ALA A 81 10.35 -1.89 1.28
CA ALA A 81 10.20 -1.98 -0.17
C ALA A 81 11.38 -1.31 -0.91
N ASP A 82 11.84 -0.16 -0.44
CA ASP A 82 12.97 0.56 -1.02
C ASP A 82 14.28 -0.23 -0.86
N LYS A 83 14.53 -0.81 0.34
CA LYS A 83 15.70 -1.68 0.60
C LYS A 83 15.73 -2.95 -0.23
N LEU A 84 14.56 -3.51 -0.52
CA LEU A 84 14.39 -4.66 -1.40
C LEU A 84 14.43 -4.29 -2.89
N ASN A 85 14.58 -3.00 -3.22
CA ASN A 85 14.58 -2.48 -4.59
C ASN A 85 13.30 -2.88 -5.36
N ILE A 86 12.15 -2.79 -4.69
CA ILE A 86 10.86 -3.11 -5.32
C ILE A 86 10.52 -2.03 -6.35
N SER A 87 10.22 -2.45 -7.58
CA SER A 87 9.96 -1.59 -8.72
C SER A 87 8.49 -1.16 -8.84
N TYR A 88 7.88 -0.76 -7.73
CA TYR A 88 6.52 -0.24 -7.72
C TYR A 88 6.45 1.15 -8.40
N ASN A 89 5.34 1.43 -9.07
CA ASN A 89 5.04 2.74 -9.65
C ASN A 89 4.35 3.67 -8.65
N GLN A 90 3.62 3.11 -7.69
CA GLN A 90 2.89 3.87 -6.69
C GLN A 90 2.88 3.14 -5.35
N PHE A 91 3.18 3.89 -4.30
CA PHE A 91 2.96 3.50 -2.91
C PHE A 91 1.70 4.23 -2.41
N VAL A 92 0.62 3.50 -2.18
CA VAL A 92 -0.69 4.05 -1.78
C VAL A 92 -0.82 3.99 -0.27
N ARG A 93 -1.33 5.07 0.34
CA ARG A 93 -1.73 5.09 1.75
C ARG A 93 -3.23 5.31 1.81
N THR A 94 -3.98 4.49 2.56
CA THR A 94 -5.45 4.66 2.62
C THR A 94 -5.87 5.91 3.41
N SER A 95 -4.95 6.54 4.16
CA SER A 95 -5.14 7.85 4.80
C SER A 95 -4.89 9.06 3.88
N ASP A 96 -4.43 8.85 2.64
CA ASP A 96 -4.14 9.92 1.68
C ASP A 96 -5.39 10.76 1.38
N ARG A 97 -5.32 12.05 1.75
CA ARG A 97 -6.38 13.05 1.55
C ARG A 97 -6.44 13.62 0.14
N VAL A 98 -5.38 13.47 -0.65
CA VAL A 98 -5.26 14.05 -1.99
C VAL A 98 -5.80 13.11 -3.05
N HIS A 99 -5.45 11.82 -3.01
CA HIS A 99 -5.85 10.88 -4.07
C HIS A 99 -6.82 9.79 -3.60
N HIS A 100 -6.49 9.08 -2.51
CA HIS A 100 -7.28 7.91 -2.08
C HIS A 100 -8.66 8.32 -1.56
N TRP A 101 -8.71 9.27 -0.62
CA TRP A 101 -9.95 9.68 0.02
C TRP A 101 -11.01 10.21 -0.96
N PRO A 102 -10.70 11.15 -1.88
CA PRO A 102 -11.70 11.63 -2.85
C PRO A 102 -12.18 10.52 -3.80
N ALA A 103 -11.32 9.57 -4.15
CA ALA A 103 -11.70 8.44 -4.99
C ALA A 103 -12.69 7.49 -4.29
N ALA A 104 -12.44 7.19 -3.01
CA ALA A 104 -13.34 6.38 -2.19
C ALA A 104 -14.72 7.06 -2.02
N GLU A 105 -14.73 8.37 -1.74
CA GLU A 105 -15.97 9.14 -1.63
C GLU A 105 -16.76 9.15 -2.95
N LYS A 106 -16.06 9.35 -4.08
CA LYS A 106 -16.67 9.32 -5.41
C LYS A 106 -17.32 7.97 -5.70
N LEU A 107 -16.65 6.86 -5.37
CA LEU A 107 -17.21 5.52 -5.53
C LEU A 107 -18.49 5.36 -4.71
N TRP A 108 -18.47 5.78 -3.44
CA TRP A 108 -19.65 5.70 -2.57
C TRP A 108 -20.84 6.49 -3.14
N ARG A 109 -20.61 7.72 -3.58
CA ARG A 109 -21.64 8.57 -4.19
C ARG A 109 -22.24 7.92 -5.45
N ALA A 110 -21.42 7.26 -6.27
CA ALA A 110 -21.90 6.56 -7.46
C ALA A 110 -22.79 5.36 -7.11
N MET A 111 -22.46 4.61 -6.05
CA MET A 111 -23.26 3.46 -5.61
C MET A 111 -24.61 3.87 -5.00
N VAL A 112 -24.70 5.04 -4.37
CA VAL A 112 -25.98 5.56 -3.85
C VAL A 112 -26.89 6.09 -4.96
N ALA A 113 -26.30 6.51 -6.09
CA ALA A 113 -27.04 7.08 -7.22
C ALA A 113 -27.61 6.02 -8.19
N SER A 114 -27.27 4.74 -8.01
CA SER A 114 -27.79 3.59 -8.78
C SER A 114 -28.91 2.88 -8.06
#